data_AF-A0A380B6J1-F1
#
_entry.id   AF-A0A380B6J1-F1
#
_cell.length_a   1.000
_cell.length_b   1.000
_cell.length_c   1.000
_cell.angle_alpha   90.00
_cell.angle_beta   90.00
_cell.angle_gamma   90.00
#
_symmetry.space_group_name_H-M   'P 1'
#
loop_
_entity.id
_entity.type
_entity.pdbx_description
1 polymer ?
#
loop_
_entity_poly.entity_id
_entity_poly.type
_entity_poly.pdbx_seq_one_letter_code
_entity_poly.pdbx_strand_id
1 'polypeptide(L)'
;MAKKSHLFAHLLRHFRSRREDLLTRFRQHHEDPTELSLIRLAEVFGALDCLYWQSLGCGEVLLAKKIARTIKKPFEVFSAVSHVSTVTAHSNFSKTTSESCNPQ
;
A
#
# COMPACT_ATOMS: atom_id res chain seq x y z
N MET A 1 -38.74 -5.08 -5.69
CA MET A 1 -37.27 -5.09 -5.50
C MET A 1 -36.62 -4.53 -6.76
N ALA A 2 -35.86 -3.43 -6.66
CA ALA A 2 -35.17 -2.87 -7.83
C ALA A 2 -34.14 -3.89 -8.34
N LYS A 3 -34.20 -4.26 -9.63
CA LYS A 3 -33.18 -5.11 -10.26
C LYS A 3 -31.84 -4.38 -10.13
N LYS A 4 -30.88 -4.99 -9.45
CA LYS A 4 -29.50 -4.48 -9.46
C LYS A 4 -29.04 -4.45 -10.91
N SER A 5 -28.58 -3.29 -11.36
CA SER A 5 -27.99 -3.15 -12.69
C SER A 5 -26.90 -4.21 -12.87
N HIS A 6 -26.91 -4.94 -13.98
CA HIS A 6 -25.89 -5.93 -14.31
C HIS A 6 -24.49 -5.31 -14.24
N LEU A 7 -24.38 -4.03 -14.62
CA LEU A 7 -23.18 -3.23 -14.52
C LEU A 7 -22.73 -3.03 -13.06
N PHE A 8 -23.64 -2.65 -12.16
CA PHE A 8 -23.31 -2.53 -10.73
C PHE A 8 -22.82 -3.86 -10.14
N ALA A 9 -23.48 -4.97 -10.47
CA ALA A 9 -23.07 -6.29 -10.02
C ALA A 9 -21.66 -6.65 -10.53
N HIS A 10 -21.37 -6.32 -11.79
CA HIS A 10 -20.06 -6.50 -12.40
C HIS A 10 -18.97 -5.66 -11.70
N LEU A 11 -19.21 -4.35 -11.54
CA LEU A 11 -18.28 -3.43 -10.88
C LEU A 11 -18.02 -3.85 -9.42
N LEU A 12 -19.07 -4.24 -8.68
CA LEU A 12 -18.96 -4.68 -7.31
C LEU A 12 -18.15 -5.99 -7.19
N ARG A 13 -18.31 -6.93 -8.13
CA ARG A 13 -17.54 -8.17 -8.18
C ARG A 13 -16.05 -7.87 -8.43
N HIS A 14 -15.75 -7.01 -9.41
CA HIS A 14 -14.38 -6.58 -9.69
C HIS A 14 -13.74 -5.92 -8.47
N PHE A 15 -14.46 -5.02 -7.79
CA PHE A 15 -13.96 -4.34 -6.61
C PHE A 15 -13.59 -5.33 -5.49
N ARG A 16 -14.46 -6.31 -5.22
CA ARG A 16 -14.22 -7.31 -4.17
C ARG A 16 -12.96 -8.13 -4.44
N SER A 17 -12.82 -8.62 -5.67
CA SER A 17 -11.63 -9.39 -6.09
C SER A 17 -10.35 -8.55 -5.97
N ARG A 18 -10.34 -7.31 -6.45
CA ARG A 18 -9.16 -6.44 -6.38
C ARG A 18 -8.80 -6.03 -4.95
N ARG A 19 -9.79 -5.86 -4.07
CA ARG A 19 -9.54 -5.57 -2.65
C ARG A 19 -8.86 -6.74 -1.92
N GLU A 20 -9.24 -7.97 -2.24
CA GLU A 20 -8.60 -9.17 -1.65
C GLU A 20 -7.17 -9.35 -2.16
N ASP A 21 -6.95 -9.12 -3.46
CA ASP A 21 -5.62 -9.10 -4.07
C ASP A 21 -4.76 -8.02 -3.41
N LEU A 22 -5.29 -6.81 -3.20
CA LEU A 22 -4.59 -5.70 -2.55
C LEU A 22 -4.06 -6.09 -1.17
N LEU A 23 -4.91 -6.69 -0.33
CA LEU A 23 -4.50 -7.12 1.02
C LEU A 23 -3.41 -8.20 0.97
N THR A 24 -3.45 -9.05 -0.05
CA THR A 24 -2.45 -10.11 -0.27
C THR A 24 -1.12 -9.50 -0.72
N ARG A 25 -1.15 -8.62 -1.73
CA ARG A 25 0.06 -7.94 -2.24
C ARG A 25 0.70 -7.04 -1.19
N PHE A 26 -0.11 -6.38 -0.37
CA PHE A 26 0.39 -5.56 0.73
C PHE A 26 1.18 -6.41 1.73
N ARG A 27 0.63 -7.55 2.15
CA ARG A 27 1.34 -8.48 3.05
C ARG A 27 2.61 -9.03 2.42
N GLN A 28 2.55 -9.45 1.16
CA GLN A 28 3.72 -9.93 0.41
C GLN A 28 4.83 -8.88 0.34
N HIS A 29 4.49 -7.62 0.04
CA HIS A 29 5.47 -6.54 -0.03
C HIS A 29 6.03 -6.19 1.35
N HIS A 30 5.21 -6.27 2.41
CA HIS A 30 5.67 -6.05 3.78
C HIS A 30 6.62 -7.16 4.27
N GLU A 31 6.36 -8.42 3.91
CA GLU A 31 7.22 -9.56 4.25
C GLU A 31 8.51 -9.58 3.43
N ASP A 32 8.44 -9.22 2.13
CA ASP A 32 9.56 -9.20 1.20
C ASP A 32 9.49 -7.94 0.28
N PRO A 33 10.10 -6.81 0.70
CA PRO A 33 10.01 -5.52 0.00
C PRO A 33 10.94 -5.46 -1.22
N THR A 34 10.71 -6.32 -2.21
CA THR A 34 11.38 -6.32 -3.51
C THR A 34 10.71 -5.38 -4.50
N GLU A 35 11.42 -4.98 -5.56
CA GLU A 35 10.83 -4.23 -6.67
C GLU A 35 9.66 -4.99 -7.31
N LEU A 36 9.78 -6.32 -7.43
CA LEU A 36 8.72 -7.14 -7.99
C LEU A 36 7.45 -7.12 -7.12
N SER A 37 7.58 -7.16 -5.80
CA SER A 37 6.43 -7.08 -4.90
C SER A 37 5.80 -5.68 -4.93
N LEU A 38 6.59 -4.63 -5.09
CA LEU A 38 6.12 -3.26 -5.28
C LEU A 38 5.36 -3.09 -6.61
N ILE A 39 5.88 -3.62 -7.73
CA ILE A 39 5.22 -3.57 -9.04
C ILE A 39 3.85 -4.27 -8.97
N ARG A 40 3.80 -5.48 -8.41
CA ARG A 40 2.54 -6.23 -8.24
C ARG A 40 1.53 -5.48 -7.38
N LEU A 41 2.00 -4.77 -6.35
CA LEU A 41 1.15 -3.93 -5.52
C LEU A 41 0.61 -2.72 -6.32
N ALA A 42 1.46 -2.06 -7.10
CA ALA A 42 1.09 -0.93 -7.94
C ALA A 42 0.07 -1.32 -9.03
N GLU A 43 0.18 -2.51 -9.61
CA GLU A 43 -0.80 -3.05 -10.56
C GLU A 43 -2.22 -3.13 -9.96
N VAL A 44 -2.33 -3.57 -8.71
CA VAL A 44 -3.61 -3.66 -8.02
C VAL A 44 -4.17 -2.26 -7.72
N PHE A 45 -3.33 -1.32 -7.31
CA PHE A 45 -3.74 0.07 -7.11
C PHE A 45 -4.26 0.69 -8.41
N GLY A 46 -3.54 0.54 -9.52
CA GLY A 46 -3.96 1.05 -10.83
C GLY A 46 -5.31 0.46 -11.26
N ALA A 47 -5.52 -0.84 -11.05
CA ALA A 47 -6.80 -1.48 -11.34
C ALA A 47 -7.95 -0.90 -10.47
N LEU A 48 -7.70 -0.58 -9.20
CA LEU A 48 -8.68 0.06 -8.32
C LEU A 48 -8.98 1.50 -8.74
N ASP A 49 -7.98 2.26 -9.19
CA ASP A 49 -8.19 3.62 -9.73
C ASP A 49 -9.05 3.59 -11.00
N CYS A 50 -8.79 2.66 -11.92
CA CYS A 50 -9.65 2.47 -13.09
C CYS A 50 -11.10 2.18 -12.68
N LEU A 51 -11.29 1.31 -11.68
CA LEU A 51 -12.62 0.93 -11.20
C LEU A 51 -13.33 2.08 -10.49
N TYR A 52 -12.59 2.96 -9.82
CA TYR A 52 -13.11 4.19 -9.22
C TYR A 52 -13.69 5.11 -10.29
N TRP A 53 -12.92 5.40 -11.34
CA TRP A 53 -13.37 6.25 -12.44
C TRP A 53 -14.55 5.65 -13.20
N GLN A 54 -14.53 4.34 -13.47
CA GLN A 54 -15.67 3.64 -14.06
C GLN A 54 -16.93 3.75 -13.20
N SER A 55 -16.81 3.54 -11.89
CA SER A 55 -17.93 3.65 -10.96
C SER A 55 -18.53 5.06 -10.97
N LEU A 56 -17.70 6.11 -11.03
CA LEU A 56 -18.18 7.49 -11.18
C LEU A 56 -18.90 7.72 -12.51
N GLY A 57 -18.31 7.26 -13.62
CA GLY A 57 -18.91 7.38 -14.95
C GLY A 57 -20.27 6.68 -15.07
N CYS A 58 -20.50 5.63 -14.27
CA CYS A 58 -21.77 4.90 -14.22
C CYS A 58 -22.76 5.43 -13.17
N GLY A 59 -22.43 6.51 -12.44
CA GLY A 59 -23.29 7.06 -11.38
C GLY A 59 -23.28 6.26 -10.07
N GLU A 60 -22.40 5.26 -9.93
CA GLU A 60 -22.27 4.39 -8.77
C GLU A 60 -21.41 5.05 -7.67
N VAL A 61 -21.82 6.24 -7.22
CA VAL A 61 -21.04 7.12 -6.32
C VAL A 61 -20.67 6.44 -4.99
N LEU A 62 -21.56 5.61 -4.44
CA LEU A 62 -21.28 4.88 -3.19
C LEU A 62 -20.18 3.84 -3.37
N LEU A 63 -20.14 3.16 -4.52
CA LEU A 63 -19.09 2.23 -4.85
C LEU A 63 -17.76 2.95 -5.05
N ALA A 64 -17.76 4.06 -5.81
CA ALA A 64 -16.60 4.91 -6.00
C ALA A 64 -16.01 5.39 -4.65
N LYS A 65 -16.85 5.89 -3.73
CA LYS A 65 -16.42 6.29 -2.37
C LYS A 65 -15.77 5.14 -1.61
N LYS A 66 -16.30 3.92 -1.73
CA LYS A 66 -15.74 2.74 -1.07
C LYS A 66 -14.38 2.35 -1.65
N ILE A 67 -14.23 2.44 -2.97
CA ILE A 67 -12.95 2.21 -3.66
C ILE A 67 -11.92 3.24 -3.19
N ALA A 68 -12.25 4.53 -3.20
CA ALA A 68 -11.35 5.61 -2.76
C ALA A 68 -10.86 5.42 -1.31
N ARG A 69 -11.73 5.02 -0.39
CA ARG A 69 -11.34 4.69 1.00
C ARG A 69 -10.41 3.48 1.09
N THR A 70 -10.59 2.52 0.18
CA THR A 70 -9.76 1.31 0.11
C THR A 70 -8.36 1.64 -0.40
N ILE A 71 -8.23 2.63 -1.30
CA ILE A 71 -6.94 3.11 -1.80
C ILE A 71 -6.21 3.96 -0.75
N LYS A 72 -6.93 4.83 -0.03
CA LYS A 72 -6.31 5.73 0.97
C LYS A 72 -5.77 5.02 2.22
N LYS A 73 -6.51 4.04 2.77
CA LYS A 73 -6.10 3.31 3.99
C LYS A 73 -4.68 2.72 3.94
N PRO A 74 -4.30 1.96 2.91
CA PRO A 74 -2.97 1.39 2.82
C PRO A 74 -1.88 2.47 2.65
N PHE A 75 -2.18 3.61 2.03
CA PHE A 75 -1.23 4.72 1.92
C PHE A 75 -0.87 5.31 3.29
N GLU A 76 -1.84 5.45 4.19
CA GLU A 76 -1.59 5.93 5.56
C GLU A 76 -0.73 4.95 6.38
N VAL A 77 -0.94 3.64 6.19
CA VAL A 77 -0.13 2.60 6.86
C VAL A 77 1.29 2.55 6.29
N PHE A 78 1.46 2.64 4.97
CA PHE A 78 2.80 2.70 4.36
C PHE A 78 3.58 3.96 4.76
N SER A 79 2.94 5.13 4.75
CA SER A 79 3.57 6.37 5.21
C SER A 79 4.00 6.27 6.67
N ALA A 80 3.16 5.70 7.54
CA ALA A 80 3.51 5.53 8.96
C ALA A 80 4.68 4.56 9.18
N VAL A 81 4.73 3.43 8.46
CA VAL A 81 5.81 2.44 8.57
C VAL A 81 7.13 2.98 8.01
N SER A 82 7.08 3.77 6.93
CA SER A 82 8.28 4.37 6.34
C SER A 82 8.96 5.40 7.26
N HIS A 83 8.24 6.00 8.21
CA HIS A 83 8.82 6.89 9.23
C HIS A 83 9.45 6.15 10.41
N VAL A 84 9.06 4.90 10.67
CA VAL A 84 9.59 4.13 11.80
C VAL A 84 10.96 3.52 11.47
N SER A 85 11.20 3.13 10.23
CA SER A 85 12.50 2.53 9.83
C SER A 85 13.67 3.52 9.80
N THR A 86 13.42 4.83 9.76
CA THR A 86 14.50 5.84 9.67
C THR A 86 15.09 6.23 11.03
N VAL A 87 14.48 5.84 12.15
CA VAL A 87 14.92 6.28 13.49
C VAL A 87 15.88 5.27 14.16
N THR A 88 16.09 4.08 13.59
CA THR A 88 16.88 3.02 14.25
C THR A 88 18.08 2.56 13.41
N ALA A 89 18.80 3.49 12.79
CA ALA A 89 20.01 3.13 12.03
C ALA A 89 21.23 4.03 12.29
N HIS A 90 21.40 4.63 13.47
CA HIS A 90 22.70 5.23 13.84
C HIS A 90 22.92 5.24 15.36
N SER A 91 23.36 4.10 15.93
CA SER A 91 24.25 4.13 17.10
C SER A 91 24.85 2.76 17.29
N ASN A 92 26.07 2.56 16.77
CA ASN A 92 27.09 1.64 17.28
C ASN A 92 28.37 1.91 16.47
N PHE A 93 28.96 3.10 16.68
CA PHE A 93 30.33 3.36 16.26
C PHE A 93 31.26 2.80 17.34
N SER A 94 31.73 1.57 17.13
CA SER A 94 32.70 0.92 18.01
C SER A 94 34.00 1.69 18.03
N LYS A 95 34.39 2.12 19.22
CA LYS A 95 35.64 2.81 19.55
C LYS A 95 36.79 1.80 19.57
N THR A 96 37.65 1.82 18.55
CA THR A 96 38.93 1.08 18.55
C THR A 96 40.12 2.03 18.64
N THR A 97 40.79 1.98 19.80
CA THR A 97 42.25 2.06 20.05
C THR A 97 43.12 3.08 19.30
N SER A 98 43.74 3.99 20.07
CA SER A 98 45.20 4.21 19.98
C SER A 98 45.76 4.72 21.31
N GLU A 99 46.62 3.92 21.93
CA GLU A 99 47.61 4.37 22.91
C GLU A 99 48.74 5.10 22.15
N SER A 100 49.20 6.23 22.67
CA SER A 100 50.61 6.65 22.52
C SER A 100 50.97 7.71 23.57
N CYS A 101 51.71 7.24 24.57
CA CYS A 101 52.75 7.86 25.40
C CYS A 101 52.75 9.37 25.75
N ASN A 102 52.82 9.60 27.07
CA ASN A 102 53.09 10.84 27.81
C ASN A 102 54.40 11.56 27.44
N PRO A 103 54.51 12.87 27.72
CA PRO A 103 55.77 13.60 27.80
C PRO A 103 56.29 13.67 29.25
N GLN A 104 57.60 13.45 29.43
CA GLN A 104 58.41 14.01 30.52
C GLN A 104 59.78 14.38 29.97
#